data_AF-A0A8H7D4D5-F1
#
_entry.id   AF-A0A8H7D4D5-F1
#
_cell.length_a   1.000
_cell.length_b   1.000
_cell.length_c   1.000
_cell.angle_alpha   90.00
_cell.angle_beta   90.00
_cell.angle_gamma   90.00
#
_symmetry.space_group_name_H-M   'P 1'
#
loop_
_entity.id
_entity.type
_entity.pdbx_description
1 polymer ?
#
loop_
_entity_poly.entity_id
_entity_poly.type
_entity_poly.pdbx_seq_one_letter_code
_entity_poly.pdbx_strand_id
1 'polypeptide(L)'
;MRLRGLEFGAYAGLTFATCEVILTFRTECKYIWRNSQGSTLLMKLLYLFSRYFAFAVHITNTILVTLVNKYPIIPTHLCRIAVIYQGAVLFVMFGILDVILMIRVYALYNRPTYLAVLFLCLLACRFFVPAIMSYKGMPSQRFTPSCLVKSAGRKAPVYVFAGGELFVQLLVVGLTFARHIWANRGGWNNPLFSLLSRDGAMAFFAITIGMIAVIAVCLDPVDFSHLVFPGLVIIMSSAGSRLIINMQKMADPAEPEPVLTTMHSTVWSGRAENGSTQTQTTCVSNISSVNFN
;
A
#
# COMPACT_ATOMS: atom_id res chain seq x y z
N MET A 1 9.25 16.97 -26.29
CA MET A 1 8.91 15.56 -26.01
C MET A 1 8.72 15.27 -24.52
N ARG A 2 9.67 15.63 -23.62
CA ARG A 2 9.56 15.40 -22.16
C ARG A 2 8.30 15.96 -21.47
N LEU A 3 7.81 17.13 -21.87
CA LEU A 3 6.58 17.74 -21.31
C LEU A 3 5.32 16.87 -21.48
N ARG A 4 5.19 16.15 -22.61
CA ARG A 4 4.06 15.23 -22.84
C ARG A 4 4.10 14.00 -21.92
N GLY A 5 5.29 13.56 -21.51
CA GLY A 5 5.45 12.43 -20.59
C GLY A 5 4.99 12.73 -19.16
N LEU A 6 5.17 13.98 -18.72
CA LEU A 6 4.70 14.47 -17.41
C LEU A 6 3.18 14.47 -17.31
N GLU A 7 2.51 15.00 -18.35
CA GLU A 7 1.04 15.02 -18.41
C GLU A 7 0.47 13.60 -18.46
N PHE A 8 1.03 12.74 -19.31
CA PHE A 8 0.60 11.34 -19.40
C PHE A 8 0.73 10.60 -18.07
N GLY A 9 1.85 10.75 -17.35
CA GLY A 9 2.05 10.12 -16.04
C GLY A 9 1.07 10.61 -14.97
N ALA A 10 0.75 11.91 -14.97
CA ALA A 10 -0.22 12.49 -14.05
C ALA A 10 -1.65 11.98 -14.32
N TYR A 11 -2.09 12.02 -15.58
CA TYR A 11 -3.41 11.53 -15.96
C TYR A 11 -3.55 10.01 -15.76
N ALA A 12 -2.53 9.23 -16.14
CA ALA A 12 -2.53 7.78 -15.94
C ALA A 12 -2.60 7.42 -14.45
N GLY A 13 -1.91 8.17 -13.58
CA GLY A 13 -1.99 7.95 -12.15
C GLY A 13 -3.36 8.27 -11.58
N LEU A 14 -3.98 9.35 -12.02
CA LEU A 14 -5.33 9.73 -11.60
C LEU A 14 -6.38 8.70 -12.05
N THR A 15 -6.32 8.25 -13.31
CA THR A 15 -7.26 7.25 -13.83
C THR A 15 -7.09 5.92 -13.12
N PHE A 16 -5.84 5.47 -12.89
CA PHE A 16 -5.59 4.23 -12.17
C PHE A 16 -6.08 4.30 -10.72
N ALA A 17 -5.81 5.40 -10.02
CA ALA A 17 -6.31 5.61 -8.66
C ALA A 17 -7.85 5.62 -8.62
N THR A 18 -8.50 6.27 -9.58
CA THR A 18 -9.97 6.32 -9.67
C THR A 18 -10.56 4.93 -9.95
N CYS A 19 -9.99 4.20 -10.92
CA CYS A 19 -10.39 2.83 -11.25
C CYS A 19 -10.24 1.91 -10.03
N GLU A 20 -9.12 2.00 -9.32
CA GLU A 20 -8.91 1.22 -8.11
C GLU A 20 -9.98 1.55 -7.07
N VAL A 21 -10.30 2.84 -6.88
CA VAL A 21 -11.32 3.28 -5.93
C VAL A 21 -12.67 2.64 -6.24
N ILE A 22 -13.11 2.72 -7.49
CA ILE A 22 -14.40 2.17 -7.94
C ILE A 22 -14.44 0.65 -7.74
N LEU A 23 -13.37 -0.07 -8.11
CA LEU A 23 -13.33 -1.53 -8.03
C LEU A 23 -13.36 -2.04 -6.59
N THR A 24 -12.75 -1.32 -5.64
CA THR A 24 -12.72 -1.75 -4.24
C THR A 24 -13.89 -1.23 -3.40
N PHE A 25 -14.68 -0.28 -3.91
CA PHE A 25 -15.80 0.34 -3.19
C PHE A 25 -16.79 -0.65 -2.59
N ARG A 26 -17.16 -1.70 -3.34
CA ARG A 26 -18.10 -2.73 -2.84
C ARG A 26 -17.54 -3.48 -1.62
N THR A 27 -16.23 -3.71 -1.62
CA THR A 27 -15.52 -4.38 -0.52
C THR A 27 -15.38 -3.44 0.68
N GLU A 28 -15.08 -2.16 0.45
CA GLU A 28 -15.01 -1.13 1.49
C GLU A 28 -16.34 -1.02 2.24
N CYS A 29 -17.45 -0.92 1.51
CA CYS A 29 -18.77 -0.82 2.11
C CYS A 29 -19.09 -2.02 3.01
N LYS A 30 -18.70 -3.25 2.61
CA LYS A 30 -18.92 -4.46 3.43
C LYS A 30 -18.06 -4.46 4.70
N TYR A 31 -16.73 -4.31 4.58
CA TYR A 31 -15.79 -4.58 5.67
C TYR A 31 -15.43 -3.36 6.53
N ILE A 32 -15.52 -2.14 5.99
CA ILE A 32 -15.10 -0.92 6.70
C ILE A 32 -16.31 -0.17 7.26
N TRP A 33 -17.34 -0.02 6.43
CA TRP A 33 -18.52 0.79 6.75
C TRP A 33 -19.63 -0.03 7.39
N ARG A 34 -19.96 -1.22 6.87
CA ARG A 34 -21.11 -2.02 7.33
C ARG A 34 -20.78 -2.99 8.47
N ASN A 35 -19.69 -3.74 8.39
CA ASN A 35 -19.34 -4.70 9.45
C ASN A 35 -18.33 -4.11 10.46
N SER A 36 -18.83 -3.28 11.37
CA SER A 36 -18.00 -2.49 12.30
C SER A 36 -17.73 -3.14 13.65
N GLN A 37 -18.22 -4.36 13.94
CA GLN A 37 -18.22 -4.86 15.32
C GLN A 37 -16.83 -5.18 15.90
N GLY A 38 -15.75 -5.22 15.11
CA GLY A 38 -14.39 -5.51 15.61
C GLY A 38 -13.24 -4.62 15.11
N SER A 39 -13.48 -3.67 14.21
CA SER A 39 -12.39 -2.86 13.64
C SER A 39 -12.10 -1.62 14.48
N THR A 40 -10.92 -1.56 15.10
CA THR A 40 -10.44 -0.40 15.86
C THR A 40 -10.49 0.87 15.01
N LEU A 41 -10.96 1.98 15.57
CA LEU A 41 -11.01 3.29 14.91
C LEU A 41 -9.70 3.67 14.22
N LEU A 42 -8.57 3.26 14.81
CA LEU A 42 -7.23 3.41 14.25
C LEU A 42 -7.11 2.77 12.84
N MET A 43 -7.55 1.53 12.65
CA MET A 43 -7.44 0.85 11.34
C MET A 43 -8.29 1.53 10.27
N LYS A 44 -9.48 2.03 10.64
CA LYS A 44 -10.33 2.81 9.73
C LYS A 44 -9.66 4.12 9.33
N LEU A 45 -9.03 4.81 10.28
CA LEU A 45 -8.30 6.05 10.01
C LEU A 45 -7.08 5.80 9.12
N LEU A 46 -6.27 4.77 9.39
CA LEU A 46 -5.12 4.43 8.54
C LEU A 46 -5.57 4.06 7.12
N TYR A 47 -6.69 3.35 6.99
CA TYR A 47 -7.26 3.03 5.69
C TYR A 47 -7.67 4.29 4.93
N LEU A 48 -8.49 5.13 5.56
CA LEU A 48 -8.95 6.38 4.97
C LEU A 48 -7.76 7.26 4.58
N PHE A 49 -6.78 7.37 5.48
CA PHE A 49 -5.61 8.17 5.23
C PHE A 49 -4.78 7.60 4.08
N SER A 50 -4.46 6.30 4.06
CA SER A 50 -3.69 5.68 2.97
C SER A 50 -4.29 5.94 1.59
N ARG A 51 -5.63 5.87 1.47
CA ARG A 51 -6.32 5.90 0.18
C ARG A 51 -6.68 7.31 -0.26
N TYR A 52 -7.32 8.10 0.62
CA TYR A 52 -7.77 9.45 0.28
C TYR A 52 -6.59 10.43 0.20
N PHE A 53 -5.53 10.20 0.97
CA PHE A 53 -4.30 10.97 0.82
C PHE A 53 -3.65 10.70 -0.54
N ALA A 54 -3.59 9.43 -1.00
CA ALA A 54 -3.04 9.10 -2.32
C ALA A 54 -3.81 9.78 -3.45
N PHE A 55 -5.15 9.76 -3.35
CA PHE A 55 -6.01 10.40 -4.33
C PHE A 55 -5.80 11.93 -4.36
N ALA A 56 -5.76 12.59 -3.20
CA ALA A 56 -5.45 14.01 -3.10
C ALA A 56 -4.06 14.35 -3.65
N VAL A 57 -3.07 13.48 -3.42
CA VAL A 57 -1.72 13.60 -3.96
C VAL A 57 -1.72 13.55 -5.49
N HIS A 58 -2.49 12.65 -6.11
CA HIS A 58 -2.58 12.59 -7.56
C HIS A 58 -3.25 13.83 -8.16
N ILE A 59 -4.32 14.34 -7.53
CA ILE A 59 -4.97 15.60 -7.95
C ILE A 59 -3.99 16.77 -7.90
N THR A 60 -3.33 16.95 -6.75
CA THR A 60 -2.38 18.05 -6.55
C THR A 60 -1.15 17.91 -7.45
N ASN A 61 -0.67 16.70 -7.69
CA ASN A 61 0.41 16.45 -8.66
C ASN A 61 -0.01 16.83 -10.08
N THR A 62 -1.24 16.51 -10.51
CA THR A 62 -1.78 16.94 -11.81
C THR A 62 -1.83 18.47 -11.91
N ILE A 63 -2.34 19.15 -10.89
CA ILE A 63 -2.39 20.62 -10.83
C ILE A 63 -0.98 21.20 -10.92
N LEU A 64 -0.02 20.66 -10.17
CA LEU A 64 1.35 21.12 -10.15
C LEU A 64 2.04 20.97 -11.51
N VAL A 65 1.84 19.84 -12.19
CA VAL A 65 2.34 19.61 -13.56
C VAL A 65 1.74 20.62 -14.55
N THR A 66 0.43 20.85 -14.50
CA THR A 66 -0.23 21.83 -15.37
C THR A 66 0.27 23.26 -15.14
N LEU A 67 0.53 23.63 -13.88
CA LEU A 67 1.09 24.94 -13.54
C LEU A 67 2.53 25.09 -14.05
N VAL A 68 3.37 24.07 -13.87
CA VAL A 68 4.76 24.10 -14.37
C VAL A 68 4.80 24.19 -15.89
N ASN A 69 3.90 23.52 -16.60
CA ASN A 69 3.83 23.56 -18.07
C ASN A 69 3.46 24.94 -18.64
N LYS A 70 2.86 25.84 -17.85
CA LYS A 70 2.50 27.20 -18.29
C LYS A 70 3.71 28.15 -18.34
N TYR A 71 4.82 27.84 -17.68
CA TYR A 71 5.98 28.73 -17.61
C TYR A 71 7.10 28.24 -18.54
N PRO A 72 7.63 29.09 -19.44
CA PRO A 72 8.72 28.72 -20.35
C PRO A 72 10.07 28.54 -19.63
N ILE A 73 10.27 29.22 -18.50
CA ILE A 73 11.43 29.08 -17.62
C ILE A 73 10.90 28.83 -16.21
N ILE A 74 11.24 27.68 -15.62
CA ILE A 74 10.72 27.30 -14.31
C ILE A 74 11.54 28.01 -13.22
N PRO A 75 10.90 28.82 -12.35
CA PRO A 75 11.61 29.46 -11.25
C PRO A 75 12.10 28.44 -10.22
N THR A 76 13.30 28.67 -9.69
CA THR A 76 13.98 27.76 -8.75
C THR A 76 13.18 27.50 -7.47
N HIS A 77 12.38 28.47 -7.02
CA HIS A 77 11.48 28.33 -5.88
C HIS A 77 10.39 27.27 -6.11
N LEU A 78 9.78 27.22 -7.31
CA LEU A 78 8.76 26.22 -7.63
C LEU A 78 9.36 24.81 -7.69
N CYS A 79 10.56 24.67 -8.26
CA CYS A 79 11.28 23.40 -8.24
C CYS A 79 11.57 22.92 -6.81
N ARG A 80 12.01 23.83 -5.93
CA ARG A 80 12.28 23.51 -4.53
C ARG A 80 11.01 23.03 -3.81
N ILE A 81 9.89 23.74 -4.00
CA ILE A 81 8.60 23.33 -3.43
C ILE A 81 8.18 21.95 -3.96
N ALA A 82 8.27 21.72 -5.27
CA ALA A 82 7.87 20.45 -5.88
C ALA A 82 8.67 19.26 -5.33
N VAL A 83 9.99 19.40 -5.18
CA VAL A 83 10.85 18.35 -4.61
C VAL A 83 10.55 18.10 -3.14
N ILE A 84 10.39 19.15 -2.33
CA ILE A 84 10.01 19.01 -0.92
C ILE A 84 8.64 18.34 -0.79
N TYR A 85 7.68 18.74 -1.62
CA TYR A 85 6.34 18.16 -1.68
C TYR A 85 6.39 16.66 -2.01
N GLN A 86 7.08 16.27 -3.09
CA GLN A 86 7.22 14.87 -3.48
C GLN A 86 7.91 14.03 -2.39
N GLY A 87 8.99 14.56 -1.80
CA GLY A 87 9.69 13.89 -0.70
C GLY A 87 8.81 13.70 0.53
N ALA A 88 8.08 14.75 0.94
CA ALA A 88 7.17 14.68 2.09
C ALA A 88 6.04 13.67 1.87
N VAL A 89 5.47 13.63 0.66
CA VAL A 89 4.41 12.66 0.32
C VAL A 89 4.91 11.23 0.39
N LEU A 90 6.06 10.92 -0.23
CA LEU A 90 6.62 9.57 -0.18
C LEU A 90 6.95 9.18 1.26
N PHE A 91 7.54 10.10 2.03
CA PHE A 91 7.89 9.90 3.43
C PHE A 91 6.66 9.52 4.28
N VAL A 92 5.55 10.24 4.11
CA VAL A 92 4.27 9.95 4.77
C VAL A 92 3.70 8.61 4.32
N MET A 93 3.66 8.34 3.01
CA MET A 93 3.11 7.09 2.48
C MET A 93 3.83 5.85 2.96
N PHE A 94 5.16 5.86 2.92
CA PHE A 94 5.95 4.78 3.49
C PHE A 94 5.74 4.65 5.00
N GLY A 95 5.62 5.77 5.72
CA GLY A 95 5.32 5.76 7.15
C GLY A 95 3.99 5.08 7.46
N ILE A 96 2.95 5.31 6.66
CA ILE A 96 1.66 4.63 6.81
C ILE A 96 1.83 3.12 6.62
N LEU A 97 2.53 2.68 5.57
CA LEU A 97 2.77 1.26 5.32
C LEU A 97 3.57 0.59 6.43
N ASP A 98 4.62 1.23 6.92
CA ASP A 98 5.42 0.74 8.04
C ASP A 98 4.56 0.57 9.29
N VAL A 99 3.74 1.57 9.64
CA VAL A 99 2.85 1.49 10.79
C VAL A 99 1.84 0.35 10.60
N ILE A 100 1.25 0.19 9.41
CA ILE A 100 0.36 -0.94 9.12
C ILE A 100 1.08 -2.25 9.39
N LEU A 101 2.28 -2.44 8.81
CA LEU A 101 3.09 -3.65 8.94
C LEU A 101 3.48 -3.93 10.40
N MET A 102 3.94 -2.91 11.14
CA MET A 102 4.29 -3.02 12.56
C MET A 102 3.10 -3.43 13.42
N ILE A 103 1.91 -2.85 13.20
CA ILE A 103 0.71 -3.26 13.95
C ILE A 103 0.38 -4.74 13.67
N ARG A 104 0.60 -5.23 12.44
CA ARG A 104 0.40 -6.66 12.13
C ARG A 104 1.31 -7.54 12.94
N VAL A 105 2.60 -7.24 12.92
CA VAL A 105 3.59 -8.04 13.64
C VAL A 105 3.32 -7.98 15.14
N TYR A 106 2.96 -6.81 15.65
CA TYR A 106 2.57 -6.65 17.05
C TYR A 106 1.37 -7.53 17.43
N ALA A 107 0.33 -7.57 16.59
CA ALA A 107 -0.80 -8.46 16.78
C ALA A 107 -0.41 -9.94 16.68
N LEU A 108 0.46 -10.29 15.72
CA LEU A 108 0.93 -11.65 15.47
C LEU A 108 1.73 -12.26 16.63
N TYR A 109 2.45 -11.41 17.36
CA TYR A 109 3.26 -11.80 18.51
C TYR A 109 2.49 -11.80 19.83
N ASN A 110 1.15 -11.64 19.81
CA ASN A 110 0.31 -11.54 21.00
C ASN A 110 0.64 -10.32 21.88
N ARG A 111 0.96 -9.18 21.25
CA ARG A 111 1.05 -7.84 21.87
C ARG A 111 2.05 -7.66 23.02
N PRO A 112 3.27 -8.21 22.98
CA PRO A 112 4.20 -8.05 24.08
C PRO A 112 4.78 -6.63 24.10
N THR A 113 4.89 -6.02 25.28
CA THR A 113 5.28 -4.61 25.46
C THR A 113 6.65 -4.28 24.87
N TYR A 114 7.60 -5.23 24.89
CA TYR A 114 8.94 -5.02 24.32
C TYR A 114 8.91 -4.79 22.80
N LEU A 115 8.00 -5.45 22.05
CA LEU A 115 7.83 -5.17 20.61
C LEU A 115 7.24 -3.78 20.38
N ALA A 116 6.30 -3.34 21.22
CA ALA A 116 5.71 -2.01 21.10
C ALA A 116 6.78 -0.93 21.30
N VAL A 117 7.63 -1.06 22.31
CA VAL A 117 8.75 -0.15 22.55
C VAL A 117 9.73 -0.18 21.37
N LEU A 118 10.08 -1.37 20.88
CA LEU A 118 10.97 -1.51 19.71
C LEU A 118 10.40 -0.79 18.47
N PHE A 119 9.13 -1.01 18.13
CA PHE A 119 8.49 -0.35 16.99
C PHE A 119 8.37 1.15 17.17
N LEU A 120 8.08 1.63 18.39
CA LEU A 120 8.06 3.06 18.69
C LEU A 120 9.45 3.69 18.51
N CYS A 121 10.51 3.04 18.98
CA CYS A 121 11.89 3.49 18.78
C CYS A 121 12.26 3.51 17.29
N LEU A 122 11.91 2.47 16.53
CA LEU A 122 12.16 2.41 15.08
C LEU A 122 11.42 3.53 14.35
N LEU A 123 10.16 3.79 14.71
CA LEU A 123 9.37 4.88 14.14
C LEU A 123 10.01 6.23 14.49
N ALA A 124 10.40 6.46 15.74
CA ALA A 124 11.09 7.69 16.13
C ALA A 124 12.38 7.88 15.33
N CYS A 125 13.24 6.87 15.23
CA CYS A 125 14.46 6.92 14.43
C CYS A 125 14.17 7.24 12.95
N ARG A 126 13.14 6.60 12.38
CA ARG A 126 12.67 6.86 11.01
C ARG A 126 12.30 8.34 10.79
N PHE A 127 11.69 9.00 11.77
CA PHE A 127 11.32 10.41 11.64
C PHE A 127 12.49 11.35 11.90
N PHE A 128 13.21 11.16 12.99
CA PHE A 128 14.22 12.12 13.44
C PHE A 128 15.49 12.09 12.59
N VAL A 129 15.97 10.91 12.18
CA VAL A 129 17.23 10.81 11.43
C VAL A 129 17.16 11.54 10.09
N PRO A 130 16.17 11.29 9.21
CA PRO A 130 16.05 12.03 7.95
C PRO A 130 15.74 13.51 8.15
N ALA A 131 14.98 13.89 9.17
CA ALA A 131 14.68 15.29 9.47
C ALA A 131 15.94 16.08 9.83
N ILE A 132 16.80 15.55 10.70
CA ILE A 132 18.07 16.18 11.10
C ILE A 132 19.01 16.28 9.88
N MET A 133 19.10 15.22 9.08
CA MET A 133 19.94 15.20 7.88
C MET A 133 19.45 16.19 6.81
N SER A 134 18.13 16.32 6.65
CA SER A 134 17.52 17.27 5.72
C SER A 134 17.74 18.71 6.18
N TYR A 135 17.56 19.01 7.47
CA TYR A 135 17.83 20.32 8.05
C TYR A 135 19.28 20.76 7.80
N LYS A 136 20.25 19.87 8.05
CA LYS A 136 21.68 20.13 7.80
C LYS A 136 22.06 20.16 6.32
N GLY A 137 21.27 19.52 5.45
CA GLY A 137 21.50 19.41 4.01
C GLY A 137 20.87 20.51 3.16
N MET A 138 19.84 21.20 3.69
CA MET A 138 19.05 22.21 2.97
C MET A 138 19.86 23.41 2.42
N PRO A 139 20.84 24.00 3.14
CA PRO A 139 21.51 25.22 2.66
C PRO A 139 22.42 25.01 1.43
N SER A 140 22.77 23.76 1.09
CA SER A 140 23.72 23.46 0.01
C SER A 140 23.09 22.98 -1.31
N GLN A 141 21.76 22.90 -1.43
CA GLN A 141 21.13 22.34 -2.62
C GLN A 141 21.06 23.34 -3.78
N ARG A 142 21.68 22.99 -4.92
CA ARG A 142 21.55 23.72 -6.19
C ARG A 142 20.57 22.98 -7.11
N PHE A 143 19.69 23.71 -7.78
CA PHE A 143 18.71 23.14 -8.71
C PHE A 143 19.08 23.47 -10.15
N THR A 144 18.91 22.49 -11.04
CA THR A 144 19.02 22.67 -12.51
C THR A 144 17.72 23.32 -13.03
N PRO A 145 17.73 24.03 -14.18
CA PRO A 145 16.51 24.59 -14.79
C PRO A 145 15.40 23.56 -15.04
N SER A 146 15.74 22.27 -15.13
CA SER A 146 14.79 21.16 -15.27
C SER A 146 14.23 20.64 -13.95
N CYS A 147 14.31 21.40 -12.86
CA CYS A 147 13.95 20.99 -11.49
C CYS A 147 14.66 19.72 -10.97
N LEU A 148 15.79 19.35 -11.57
CA LEU A 148 16.64 18.27 -11.07
C LEU A 148 17.55 18.82 -9.98
N VAL A 149 17.60 18.11 -8.84
CA VAL A 149 18.54 18.41 -7.76
C VAL A 149 19.95 18.16 -8.29
N LYS A 150 20.68 19.24 -8.60
CA LYS A 150 22.10 19.16 -8.95
C LYS A 150 22.85 19.01 -7.63
N SER A 151 23.09 17.77 -7.22
CA SER A 151 23.69 17.44 -5.94
C SER A 151 25.14 17.94 -5.89
N ALA A 152 25.31 19.21 -5.52
CA ALA A 152 26.61 19.79 -5.20
C ALA A 152 27.00 19.33 -3.78
N GLY A 153 27.41 18.06 -3.66
CA GLY A 153 28.28 17.60 -2.57
C GLY A 153 27.70 16.68 -1.49
N ARG A 154 26.38 16.49 -1.34
CA ARG A 154 25.84 15.57 -0.31
C ARG A 154 24.66 14.73 -0.80
N LYS A 155 24.95 13.56 -1.40
CA LYS A 155 23.97 12.47 -1.64
C LYS A 155 23.63 11.68 -0.36
N ALA A 156 24.37 11.91 0.72
CA ALA A 156 24.21 11.27 2.02
C ALA A 156 22.76 11.19 2.57
N PRO A 157 21.92 12.25 2.56
CA PRO A 157 20.58 12.18 3.14
C PRO A 157 19.67 11.17 2.40
N VAL A 158 19.81 11.04 1.08
CA VAL A 158 19.01 10.09 0.28
C VAL A 158 19.43 8.65 0.60
N TYR A 159 20.74 8.37 0.67
CA TYR A 159 21.22 7.03 1.01
C TYR A 159 20.89 6.64 2.45
N VAL A 160 20.99 7.56 3.39
CA VAL A 160 20.62 7.31 4.79
C VAL A 160 19.12 7.05 4.91
N PHE A 161 18.29 7.82 4.22
CA PHE A 161 16.85 7.57 4.18
C PHE A 161 16.55 6.20 3.57
N ALA A 162 17.13 5.89 2.41
CA ALA A 162 16.89 4.62 1.73
C ALA A 162 17.40 3.40 2.51
N GLY A 163 18.59 3.49 3.10
CA GLY A 163 19.15 2.44 3.94
C GLY A 163 18.36 2.23 5.22
N GLY A 164 17.94 3.33 5.88
CA GLY A 164 17.09 3.26 7.07
C GLY A 164 15.72 2.64 6.77
N GLU A 165 15.14 2.99 5.63
CA GLU A 165 13.86 2.45 5.18
C GLU A 165 13.94 0.94 4.93
N LEU A 166 14.93 0.51 4.13
CA LEU A 166 15.17 -0.91 3.87
C LEU A 166 15.46 -1.68 5.16
N PHE A 167 16.19 -1.08 6.10
CA PHE A 167 16.48 -1.71 7.39
C PHE A 167 15.20 -1.96 8.20
N VAL A 168 14.32 -0.96 8.33
CA VAL A 168 13.03 -1.11 9.03
C VAL A 168 12.20 -2.21 8.38
N GLN A 169 12.13 -2.23 7.05
CA GLN A 169 11.38 -3.24 6.31
C GLN A 169 11.94 -4.64 6.45
N LEU A 170 13.26 -4.81 6.33
CA LEU A 170 13.93 -6.10 6.54
C LEU A 170 13.67 -6.62 7.96
N LEU A 171 13.72 -5.74 8.96
CA LEU A 171 13.44 -6.11 10.34
C LEU A 171 11.99 -6.57 10.51
N VAL A 172 11.02 -5.80 10.02
CA VAL A 172 9.58 -6.12 10.18
C VAL A 172 9.20 -7.39 9.41
N VAL A 173 9.68 -7.53 8.18
CA VAL A 173 9.45 -8.72 7.34
C VAL A 173 10.17 -9.93 7.92
N GLY A 174 11.41 -9.75 8.40
CA GLY A 174 12.17 -10.79 9.08
C GLY A 174 11.46 -11.33 10.32
N LEU A 175 10.92 -10.46 11.17
CA LEU A 175 10.10 -10.87 12.32
C LEU A 175 8.82 -11.62 11.87
N THR A 176 8.17 -11.15 10.80
CA THR A 176 6.98 -11.82 10.24
C THR A 176 7.32 -13.23 9.76
N PHE A 177 8.39 -13.41 9.00
CA PHE A 177 8.84 -14.71 8.49
C PHE A 177 9.37 -15.63 9.59
N ALA A 178 10.13 -15.10 10.57
CA ALA A 178 10.61 -15.88 11.70
C ALA A 178 9.44 -16.51 12.47
N ARG A 179 8.39 -15.72 12.74
CA ARG A 179 7.17 -16.22 13.37
C ARG A 179 6.46 -17.27 12.52
N HIS A 180 6.38 -17.03 11.22
CA HIS A 180 5.76 -17.97 10.28
C HIS A 180 6.48 -19.33 10.26
N ILE A 181 7.82 -19.32 10.20
CA ILE A 181 8.63 -20.55 10.21
C ILE A 181 8.48 -21.29 11.54
N TRP A 182 8.48 -20.58 12.68
CA TRP A 182 8.28 -21.21 13.99
C TRP A 182 6.90 -21.84 14.14
N ALA A 183 5.84 -21.18 13.66
CA ALA A 183 4.49 -21.75 13.66
C ALA A 183 4.40 -23.02 12.81
N ASN A 184 5.01 -23.00 11.62
CA ASN A 184 5.02 -24.14 10.69
C ASN A 184 5.82 -25.34 11.25
N ARG A 185 6.96 -25.07 11.92
CA ARG A 185 7.76 -26.11 12.60
C ARG A 185 7.04 -26.75 13.79
N GLY A 186 6.14 -26.01 14.44
CA GLY A 186 5.28 -26.53 15.51
C GLY A 186 4.08 -27.36 15.02
N GLY A 187 4.00 -27.70 13.73
CA GLY A 187 2.89 -28.44 13.14
C GLY A 187 1.64 -27.59 12.88
N TRP A 188 1.71 -26.28 13.11
CA TRP A 188 0.58 -25.38 12.92
C TRP A 188 0.56 -24.81 11.49
N ASN A 189 0.06 -25.60 10.54
CA ASN A 189 -0.12 -25.17 9.15
C ASN A 189 -1.44 -24.41 8.95
N ASN A 190 -1.51 -23.19 9.47
CA ASN A 190 -2.66 -22.34 9.24
C ASN A 190 -2.53 -21.60 7.89
N PRO A 191 -3.45 -21.79 6.93
CA PRO A 191 -3.45 -21.04 5.67
C PRO A 191 -3.52 -19.52 5.90
N LEU A 192 -4.06 -19.11 7.05
CA LEU A 192 -4.11 -17.74 7.54
C LEU A 192 -2.71 -17.08 7.63
N PHE A 193 -1.70 -17.80 8.14
CA PHE A 193 -0.35 -17.24 8.26
C PHE A 193 0.36 -17.13 6.90
N SER A 194 0.06 -18.03 5.96
CA SER A 194 0.62 -18.02 4.60
C SER A 194 0.08 -16.85 3.77
N LEU A 195 -1.23 -16.57 3.88
CA LEU A 195 -1.82 -15.41 3.20
C LEU A 195 -1.24 -14.10 3.74
N LEU A 196 -1.08 -14.01 5.06
CA LEU A 196 -0.56 -12.81 5.72
C LEU A 196 0.92 -12.56 5.40
N SER A 197 1.75 -13.61 5.33
CA SER A 197 3.17 -13.49 4.97
C SER A 197 3.35 -13.10 3.50
N ARG A 198 2.52 -13.64 2.59
CA ARG A 198 2.54 -13.29 1.17
C ARG A 198 2.22 -11.82 0.94
N ASP A 199 1.19 -11.29 1.59
CA ASP A 199 0.82 -9.88 1.46
C ASP A 199 1.91 -8.95 2.03
N GLY A 200 2.52 -9.33 3.16
CA GLY A 200 3.66 -8.62 3.73
C GLY A 200 4.89 -8.64 2.81
N ALA A 201 5.16 -9.78 2.17
CA ALA A 201 6.25 -9.92 1.20
C ALA A 201 6.02 -9.06 -0.06
N MET A 202 4.78 -9.01 -0.56
CA MET A 202 4.44 -8.13 -1.69
C MET A 202 4.70 -6.65 -1.37
N ALA A 203 4.34 -6.20 -0.17
CA ALA A 203 4.65 -4.85 0.29
C ALA A 203 6.17 -4.61 0.39
N PHE A 204 6.93 -5.59 0.90
CA PHE A 204 8.39 -5.51 0.95
C PHE A 204 9.03 -5.32 -0.43
N PHE A 205 8.63 -6.15 -1.41
CA PHE A 205 9.14 -6.04 -2.78
C PHE A 205 8.76 -4.71 -3.41
N ALA A 206 7.51 -4.27 -3.23
CA ALA A 206 7.03 -2.99 -3.71
C ALA A 206 7.89 -1.83 -3.18
N ILE A 207 8.18 -1.80 -1.89
CA ILE A 207 8.99 -0.72 -1.31
C ILE A 207 10.45 -0.84 -1.76
N THR A 208 11.02 -2.05 -1.78
CA THR A 208 12.40 -2.27 -2.22
C THR A 208 12.60 -1.80 -3.66
N ILE A 209 11.71 -2.17 -4.57
CA ILE A 209 11.73 -1.71 -5.98
C ILE A 209 11.61 -0.19 -6.04
N GLY A 210 10.76 0.41 -5.20
CA GLY A 210 10.62 1.85 -5.15
C GLY A 210 11.85 2.59 -4.65
N MET A 211 12.52 2.07 -3.63
CA MET A 211 13.77 2.65 -3.14
C MET A 211 14.88 2.53 -4.17
N ILE A 212 14.97 1.40 -4.88
CA ILE A 212 15.90 1.22 -6.00
C ILE A 212 15.62 2.25 -7.10
N ALA A 213 14.35 2.45 -7.47
CA ALA A 213 13.97 3.44 -8.47
C ALA A 213 14.33 4.88 -8.06
N VAL A 214 14.11 5.24 -6.79
CA VAL A 214 14.49 6.56 -6.25
C VAL A 214 16.02 6.74 -6.28
N ILE A 215 16.79 5.73 -5.87
CA ILE A 215 18.26 5.77 -5.91
C ILE A 215 18.74 5.89 -7.36
N ALA A 216 18.16 5.12 -8.29
CA ALA A 216 18.52 5.15 -9.71
C ALA A 216 18.32 6.56 -10.29
N VAL A 217 17.18 7.20 -10.02
CA VAL A 217 16.91 8.59 -10.44
C VAL A 217 17.91 9.59 -9.82
N CYS A 218 18.38 9.34 -8.60
CA CYS A 218 19.36 10.19 -7.93
C CYS A 218 20.80 9.98 -8.45
N LEU A 219 21.11 8.81 -9.00
CA LEU A 219 22.40 8.49 -9.61
C LEU A 219 22.46 9.08 -11.01
N ASP A 220 21.49 8.73 -11.85
CA ASP A 220 21.38 9.16 -13.23
C ASP A 220 19.96 9.65 -13.49
N PRO A 221 19.76 10.93 -13.83
CA PRO A 221 18.45 11.46 -14.12
C PRO A 221 17.91 10.89 -15.44
N VAL A 222 17.16 9.79 -15.32
CA VAL A 222 16.48 9.15 -16.45
C VAL A 222 15.20 9.88 -16.84
N ASP A 223 14.81 9.74 -18.11
CA ASP A 223 13.56 10.30 -18.66
C ASP A 223 12.30 9.80 -17.94
N PHE A 224 12.38 8.65 -17.27
CA PHE A 224 11.29 8.04 -16.51
C PHE A 224 11.13 8.57 -15.08
N SER A 225 11.96 9.50 -14.62
CA SER A 225 11.89 10.07 -13.26
C SER A 225 10.51 10.63 -12.91
N HIS A 226 9.78 11.15 -13.90
CA HIS A 226 8.43 11.67 -13.74
C HIS A 226 7.35 10.61 -13.50
N LEU A 227 7.61 9.35 -13.87
CA LEU A 227 6.70 8.23 -13.64
C LEU A 227 6.96 7.54 -12.29
N VAL A 228 8.17 7.65 -11.76
CA VAL A 228 8.56 6.98 -10.51
C VAL A 228 7.69 7.45 -9.35
N PHE A 229 7.58 8.76 -9.14
CA PHE A 229 6.78 9.31 -8.04
C PHE A 229 5.30 8.86 -8.06
N PRO A 230 4.51 9.12 -9.12
CA PRO A 230 3.11 8.69 -9.15
C PRO A 230 2.98 7.17 -9.13
N GLY A 231 3.88 6.43 -9.76
CA GLY A 231 3.89 4.96 -9.70
C GLY A 231 4.04 4.43 -8.28
N LEU A 232 4.96 5.00 -7.48
CA LEU A 232 5.14 4.59 -6.10
C LEU A 232 3.94 4.92 -5.23
N VAL A 233 3.33 6.08 -5.41
CA VAL A 233 2.12 6.45 -4.66
C VAL A 233 0.98 5.45 -4.91
N ILE A 234 0.78 5.02 -6.15
CA ILE A 234 -0.23 4.01 -6.53
C ILE A 234 0.08 2.66 -5.88
N ILE A 235 1.32 2.20 -6.00
CA ILE A 235 1.74 0.91 -5.44
C ILE A 235 1.57 0.92 -3.92
N MET A 236 1.96 1.99 -3.24
CA MET A 236 1.81 2.10 -1.79
C MET A 236 0.34 2.16 -1.36
N SER A 237 -0.48 2.95 -2.05
CA SER A 237 -1.92 3.03 -1.78
C SER A 237 -2.61 1.69 -1.93
N SER A 238 -2.32 0.99 -3.02
CA SER A 238 -2.92 -0.32 -3.32
C SER A 238 -2.44 -1.41 -2.36
N ALA A 239 -1.15 -1.44 -2.04
CA ALA A 239 -0.60 -2.31 -1.03
C ALA A 239 -1.27 -2.05 0.33
N GLY A 240 -1.26 -0.81 0.83
CA GLY A 240 -1.85 -0.45 2.12
C GLY A 240 -3.32 -0.83 2.23
N SER A 241 -4.10 -0.55 1.18
CA SER A 241 -5.52 -0.89 1.11
C SER A 241 -5.77 -2.39 1.16
N ARG A 242 -5.06 -3.18 0.33
CA ARG A 242 -5.19 -4.65 0.28
C ARG A 242 -4.77 -5.29 1.59
N LEU A 243 -3.66 -4.79 2.15
CA LEU A 243 -3.21 -5.18 3.47
C LEU A 243 -4.40 -5.04 4.44
N ILE A 244 -4.90 -3.83 4.70
CA ILE A 244 -5.90 -3.61 5.75
C ILE A 244 -7.17 -4.44 5.53
N ILE A 245 -7.68 -4.52 4.29
CA ILE A 245 -8.88 -5.30 3.97
C ILE A 245 -8.68 -6.79 4.28
N ASN A 246 -7.53 -7.36 3.90
CA ASN A 246 -7.27 -8.78 4.14
C ASN A 246 -7.22 -9.11 5.63
N MET A 247 -6.81 -8.17 6.49
CA MET A 247 -6.89 -8.35 7.93
C MET A 247 -8.31 -8.32 8.47
N GLN A 248 -9.14 -7.40 7.97
CA GLN A 248 -10.53 -7.28 8.41
C GLN A 248 -11.35 -8.51 8.03
N LYS A 249 -11.12 -9.07 6.83
CA LYS A 249 -11.74 -10.32 6.39
C LYS A 249 -11.49 -11.48 7.36
N MET A 250 -10.30 -11.55 7.95
CA MET A 250 -9.96 -12.61 8.91
C MET A 250 -10.57 -12.40 10.29
N ALA A 251 -10.89 -11.16 10.65
CA ALA A 251 -11.47 -10.83 11.95
C ALA A 251 -12.99 -11.06 12.00
N ASP A 252 -13.62 -11.37 10.87
CA ASP A 252 -15.06 -11.56 10.73
C ASP A 252 -15.41 -13.06 10.89
N PRO A 253 -16.03 -13.49 12.02
CA PRO A 253 -16.35 -14.89 12.27
C PRO A 253 -17.55 -15.41 11.44
N ALA A 254 -18.22 -14.54 10.66
CA ALA A 254 -19.54 -14.80 10.10
C ALA A 254 -19.55 -15.39 8.67
N GLU A 255 -18.39 -15.61 8.04
CA GLU A 255 -18.34 -16.18 6.68
C GLU A 255 -17.50 -17.48 6.70
N PRO A 256 -18.11 -18.68 6.85
CA PRO A 256 -17.43 -19.91 6.46
C PRO A 256 -17.14 -19.79 4.95
N GLU A 257 -15.88 -19.62 4.58
CA GLU A 257 -15.51 -19.64 3.17
C GLU A 257 -15.95 -20.98 2.57
N PRO A 258 -16.63 -20.98 1.41
CA PRO A 258 -16.68 -22.16 0.58
C PRO A 258 -15.24 -22.41 0.14
N VAL A 259 -14.58 -23.35 0.79
CA VAL A 259 -13.39 -23.99 0.27
C VAL A 259 -13.71 -24.32 -1.18
N LEU A 260 -13.05 -23.62 -2.10
CA LEU A 260 -13.00 -24.01 -3.50
C LEU A 260 -12.22 -25.32 -3.51
N THR A 261 -12.90 -26.39 -3.12
CA THR A 261 -12.46 -27.76 -3.24
C THR A 261 -12.09 -27.90 -4.69
N THR A 262 -10.80 -28.01 -4.91
CA THR A 262 -10.19 -28.39 -6.15
C THR A 262 -11.00 -29.58 -6.66
N MET A 263 -11.87 -29.35 -7.65
CA MET A 263 -12.42 -30.40 -8.49
C MET A 263 -11.24 -30.99 -9.28
N HIS A 264 -10.48 -31.85 -8.63
CA HIS A 264 -9.53 -32.73 -9.27
C HIS A 264 -10.00 -34.16 -9.03
N SER A 265 -10.95 -34.56 -9.88
CA SER A 265 -11.10 -35.91 -10.43
C SER A 265 -10.67 -37.09 -9.53
N THR A 266 -11.58 -37.59 -8.69
CA THR A 266 -11.59 -39.01 -8.27
C THR A 266 -13.03 -39.50 -8.10
N VAL A 267 -13.82 -39.52 -9.17
CA VAL A 267 -15.03 -40.36 -9.26
C VAL A 267 -15.19 -40.86 -10.70
N TRP A 268 -14.35 -41.83 -11.05
CA TRP A 268 -14.70 -42.89 -12.02
C TRP A 268 -14.51 -44.21 -11.29
N SER A 269 -15.50 -44.61 -10.50
CA SER A 269 -15.70 -46.00 -10.10
C SER A 269 -17.20 -46.22 -10.03
N GLY A 270 -17.68 -47.07 -10.94
CA GLY A 270 -19.10 -47.24 -11.22
C GLY A 270 -19.86 -47.92 -10.09
N ARG A 271 -21.15 -47.57 -10.01
CA ARG A 271 -22.19 -48.50 -9.57
C ARG A 271 -23.52 -48.04 -10.17
N ALA A 272 -24.04 -48.87 -11.06
CA ALA A 272 -25.42 -48.84 -11.51
C ALA A 272 -26.36 -49.11 -10.33
N GLU A 273 -27.52 -48.44 -10.28
CA GLU A 273 -28.84 -49.08 -10.19
C GLU A 273 -29.97 -48.03 -10.02
N ASN A 274 -30.90 -48.11 -10.97
CA ASN A 274 -32.36 -47.93 -10.88
C ASN A 274 -32.99 -46.76 -10.09
N GLY A 275 -33.73 -45.94 -10.84
CA GLY A 275 -35.19 -45.93 -10.68
C GLY A 275 -35.85 -44.68 -10.08
N SER A 276 -36.54 -43.96 -10.97
CA SER A 276 -37.86 -43.31 -10.77
C SER A 276 -37.95 -41.80 -10.40
N THR A 277 -38.67 -41.10 -11.29
CA THR A 277 -39.63 -39.97 -11.09
C THR A 277 -39.09 -38.58 -10.69
N GLN A 278 -38.97 -37.63 -11.65
CA GLN A 278 -39.94 -36.56 -11.98
C GLN A 278 -40.28 -35.66 -10.77
N THR A 279 -39.99 -34.35 -10.74
CA THR A 279 -40.72 -33.30 -11.48
C THR A 279 -40.02 -31.93 -11.32
N GLN A 280 -39.85 -31.21 -12.43
CA GLN A 280 -39.50 -29.79 -12.48
C GLN A 280 -40.70 -28.92 -12.09
N THR A 281 -40.52 -27.87 -11.28
CA THR A 281 -41.32 -26.63 -11.44
C THR A 281 -40.54 -25.40 -10.96
N THR A 282 -40.48 -24.43 -11.87
CA THR A 282 -39.99 -23.04 -11.81
C THR A 282 -40.85 -22.08 -10.98
N CYS A 283 -40.27 -20.90 -10.69
CA CYS A 283 -40.84 -19.53 -10.51
C CYS A 283 -40.28 -18.87 -9.24
N VAL A 284 -39.36 -17.90 -9.29
CA VAL A 284 -39.47 -16.50 -9.77
C VAL A 284 -40.56 -15.69 -9.06
N SER A 285 -40.09 -14.62 -8.41
CA SER A 285 -40.78 -13.42 -7.90
C SER A 285 -41.85 -13.60 -6.81
N ASN A 286 -41.61 -12.98 -5.64
CA ASN A 286 -42.46 -11.84 -5.29
C ASN A 286 -41.89 -10.88 -4.24
N ILE A 287 -42.04 -9.60 -4.55
CA ILE A 287 -41.91 -8.42 -3.71
C ILE A 287 -43.26 -8.18 -3.04
N SER A 288 -43.30 -7.91 -1.74
CA SER A 288 -44.44 -7.29 -1.04
C SER A 288 -43.90 -6.62 0.23
N SER A 289 -43.73 -5.30 0.25
CA SER A 289 -44.70 -4.33 0.80
C SER A 289 -45.04 -4.60 2.27
N VAL A 290 -44.27 -3.96 3.17
CA VAL A 290 -44.56 -3.84 4.60
C VAL A 290 -45.32 -2.52 4.81
N ASN A 291 -46.50 -2.61 5.41
CA ASN A 291 -47.26 -1.47 5.90
C ASN A 291 -48.05 -1.86 7.16
N PHE A 292 -48.23 -0.87 8.05
CA PHE A 292 -48.99 -0.82 9.32
C PHE A 292 -48.36 -1.54 10.53
N ASN A 293 -48.25 -0.91 11.71
CA ASN A 293 -49.05 0.17 12.31
C ASN A 293 -48.26 1.44 12.63
#